data_AF-A0A1X1MK77-F1
#
_entry.id   AF-A0A1X1MK77-F1
#
_cell.length_a   1.000
_cell.length_b   1.000
_cell.length_c   1.000
_cell.angle_alpha   90.00
_cell.angle_beta   90.00
_cell.angle_gamma   90.00
#
_symmetry.space_group_name_H-M   'P 1'
#
loop_
_entity.id
_entity.type
_entity.pdbx_description
1 polymer ?
#
loop_
_entity_poly.entity_id
_entity_poly.type
_entity_poly.pdbx_seq_one_letter_code
_entity_poly.pdbx_strand_id
1 'polypeptide(L)'
;MALTFYGVLLLAGGDDVFALVLHLSLNAVVWAGRIGLLVLPPFAFYATRRLCRAAAARERRQAAAPEETGWIRLEPAGRYTEVELPKPSAPAPALAAAERVPPAIEGPTSGRQRGQARLRRAVVGFFTRPRA
;
A
#
# COMPACT_ATOMS: atom_id res chain seq x y z
N MET A 1 4.99 -5.80 -5.42
CA MET A 1 6.16 -6.72 -5.32
C MET A 1 6.47 -7.36 -6.63
N ALA A 2 5.53 -8.09 -7.23
CA ALA A 2 5.72 -8.66 -8.55
C ALA A 2 6.14 -7.63 -9.60
N LEU A 3 5.42 -6.50 -9.69
CA LEU A 3 5.72 -5.45 -10.69
C LEU A 3 7.11 -4.83 -10.52
N THR A 4 7.55 -4.57 -9.29
CA THR A 4 8.90 -4.01 -9.04
C THR A 4 9.99 -5.02 -9.31
N PHE A 5 9.77 -6.29 -8.95
CA PHE A 5 10.71 -7.37 -9.26
C PHE A 5 10.83 -7.57 -10.77
N TYR A 6 9.71 -7.62 -11.48
CA TYR A 6 9.65 -7.68 -12.93
C TYR A 6 10.34 -6.49 -13.58
N GLY A 7 10.04 -5.27 -13.12
CA GLY A 7 10.68 -4.05 -13.63
C GLY A 7 12.20 -4.06 -13.46
N VAL A 8 12.71 -4.51 -12.31
CA VAL A 8 14.16 -4.63 -12.09
C VAL A 8 14.77 -5.67 -13.04
N LEU A 9 14.15 -6.84 -13.21
CA LEU A 9 14.64 -7.86 -14.13
C LEU A 9 14.61 -7.39 -15.59
N LEU A 10 13.56 -6.67 -15.98
CA LEU A 10 13.42 -6.12 -17.32
C LEU A 10 14.54 -5.10 -17.61
N LEU A 11 14.81 -4.21 -16.66
CA LEU A 11 15.90 -3.24 -16.78
C LEU A 11 17.28 -3.92 -16.79
N ALA A 12 17.47 -4.95 -15.96
CA ALA A 12 18.70 -5.72 -15.93
C ALA A 12 18.93 -6.55 -17.21
N GLY A 13 17.87 -6.87 -17.96
CA GLY A 13 18.00 -7.56 -19.25
C GLY A 13 18.48 -6.68 -20.41
N GLY A 14 18.50 -5.35 -20.24
CA GLY A 14 19.03 -4.38 -21.21
C GLY A 14 20.19 -3.57 -20.63
N ASP A 15 21.00 -4.19 -19.78
CA ASP A 15 22.09 -3.55 -19.04
C ASP A 15 23.15 -2.91 -19.95
N ASP A 16 23.36 -3.45 -21.14
CA ASP A 16 24.21 -2.91 -22.20
C ASP A 16 23.74 -1.54 -22.72
N VAL A 17 22.44 -1.38 -22.99
CA VAL A 17 21.85 -0.10 -23.41
C VAL A 17 21.94 0.92 -22.29
N PHE A 18 21.70 0.50 -21.04
CA PHE A 18 21.85 1.39 -19.88
C PHE A 18 23.30 1.81 -19.65
N ALA A 19 24.25 0.89 -19.82
CA ALA A 19 25.67 1.20 -19.73
C ALA A 19 26.09 2.23 -20.79
N LEU A 20 25.60 2.06 -22.03
CA LEU A 20 25.87 2.98 -23.14
C LEU A 20 25.26 4.38 -22.91
N VAL A 21 23.98 4.45 -22.58
CA VAL A 21 23.25 5.74 -22.43
C VAL A 21 23.74 6.52 -21.21
N LEU A 22 23.94 5.82 -20.09
CA LEU A 22 24.35 6.45 -18.83
C LEU A 22 25.87 6.62 -18.69
N HIS A 23 26.64 6.17 -19.69
CA HIS A 23 28.11 6.18 -19.68
C HIS A 23 28.68 5.52 -18.41
N LEU A 24 28.01 4.47 -17.94
CA LEU A 24 28.39 3.69 -16.76
C LEU A 24 29.12 2.42 -17.20
N SER A 25 30.05 1.95 -16.37
CA SER A 25 30.64 0.63 -16.62
C SER A 25 29.58 -0.47 -16.57
N LEU A 26 29.71 -1.48 -17.42
CA LEU A 26 28.79 -2.63 -17.43
C LEU A 26 28.68 -3.29 -16.06
N ASN A 27 29.81 -3.47 -15.37
CA ASN A 27 29.83 -4.05 -14.03
C ASN A 27 29.04 -3.21 -13.01
N ALA A 28 29.06 -1.88 -13.13
CA ALA A 28 28.27 -1.01 -12.26
C ALA A 28 26.76 -1.21 -12.48
N VAL A 29 26.30 -1.33 -13.74
CA VAL A 29 24.89 -1.57 -14.06
C VAL A 29 24.44 -2.95 -13.55
N VAL A 30 25.26 -3.99 -13.75
CA VAL A 30 24.98 -5.34 -13.24
C VAL A 30 24.90 -5.35 -11.71
N TRP A 31 25.84 -4.70 -11.02
CA TRP A 31 25.80 -4.60 -9.55
C TRP A 31 24.58 -3.82 -9.06
N ALA A 32 24.22 -2.72 -9.73
CA ALA A 32 23.01 -1.97 -9.43
C ALA A 32 21.75 -2.83 -9.58
N GLY A 33 21.66 -3.62 -10.65
CA GLY A 33 20.57 -4.58 -10.86
C GLY A 33 20.48 -5.63 -9.74
N ARG A 34 21.61 -6.19 -9.31
CA ARG A 34 21.65 -7.21 -8.22
C ARG A 34 21.20 -6.64 -6.88
N ILE A 35 21.73 -5.47 -6.50
CA ILE A 35 21.32 -4.78 -5.27
C ILE A 35 19.84 -4.39 -5.37
N GLY A 36 19.44 -3.83 -6.51
CA GLY A 36 18.07 -3.40 -6.76
C GLY A 36 17.07 -4.54 -6.68
N LEU A 37 17.41 -5.73 -7.16
CA LEU A 37 16.54 -6.90 -7.13
C LEU A 37 16.17 -7.30 -5.70
N LEU A 38 17.09 -7.11 -4.75
CA LEU A 38 16.88 -7.43 -3.34
C LEU A 38 16.24 -6.27 -2.57
N VAL A 39 16.58 -5.02 -2.89
CA VAL A 39 16.19 -3.84 -2.11
C VAL A 39 14.93 -3.16 -2.62
N LEU A 40 14.77 -2.98 -3.94
CA LEU A 40 13.63 -2.23 -4.50
C LEU A 40 12.28 -2.89 -4.19
N PRO A 41 12.12 -4.23 -4.28
CA PRO A 41 10.86 -4.85 -3.90
C PRO A 41 10.46 -4.53 -2.45
N PRO A 42 11.16 -4.97 -1.38
CA PRO A 42 10.69 -4.71 -0.02
C PRO A 42 10.45 -3.22 0.27
N PHE A 43 11.28 -2.33 -0.29
CA PHE A 43 11.07 -0.88 -0.19
C PHE A 43 9.77 -0.42 -0.85
N ALA A 44 9.52 -0.80 -2.11
CA ALA A 44 8.30 -0.40 -2.82
C ALA A 44 7.04 -0.95 -2.14
N PHE A 45 7.11 -2.15 -1.52
CA PHE A 45 5.97 -2.69 -0.79
C PHE A 45 5.62 -1.80 0.38
N TYR A 46 6.65 -1.44 1.16
CA TYR A 46 6.49 -0.58 2.30
C TYR A 46 5.90 0.79 1.91
N ALA A 47 6.44 1.40 0.85
CA ALA A 47 5.97 2.67 0.33
C ALA A 47 4.51 2.59 -0.15
N THR A 48 4.19 1.65 -1.05
CA THR A 48 2.83 1.46 -1.57
C THR A 48 1.85 1.16 -0.45
N ARG A 49 2.20 0.29 0.50
CA ARG A 49 1.34 -0.03 1.64
C ARG A 49 1.02 1.21 2.47
N ARG A 50 2.01 2.08 2.74
CA ARG A 50 1.79 3.33 3.48
C ARG A 50 0.84 4.27 2.72
N LEU A 51 1.03 4.42 1.40
CA LEU A 51 0.15 5.23 0.56
C LEU A 51 -1.28 4.70 0.54
N CYS A 52 -1.48 3.40 0.29
CA CYS A 52 -2.81 2.79 0.25
C CYS A 52 -3.54 2.92 1.60
N ARG A 53 -2.84 2.74 2.73
CA ARG A 53 -3.44 2.97 4.05
C ARG A 53 -3.81 4.44 4.29
N ALA A 54 -2.97 5.37 3.86
CA ALA A 54 -3.27 6.79 3.97
C ALA A 54 -4.48 7.18 3.11
N ALA A 55 -4.58 6.64 1.89
CA ALA A 55 -5.74 6.83 1.02
C ALA A 55 -7.02 6.25 1.65
N ALA A 56 -6.96 5.01 2.15
CA ALA A 56 -8.08 4.38 2.84
C ALA A 56 -8.53 5.15 4.10
N ALA A 57 -7.58 5.74 4.85
CA ALA A 57 -7.90 6.56 6.01
C ALA A 57 -8.58 7.87 5.62
N ARG A 58 -8.18 8.49 4.51
CA ARG A 58 -8.84 9.68 3.96
C ARG A 58 -10.26 9.36 3.48
N GLU A 59 -10.44 8.25 2.78
CA GLU A 59 -11.75 7.74 2.35
C GLU A 59 -12.70 7.58 3.55
N ARG A 60 -12.24 6.98 4.65
CA ARG A 60 -13.06 6.80 5.88
C ARG A 60 -13.47 8.13 6.50
N ARG A 61 -12.58 9.14 6.48
CA ARG A 61 -12.89 10.49 7.00
C ARG A 61 -13.95 11.16 6.12
N GLN A 62 -13.82 11.08 4.80
CA GLN A 62 -14.79 11.61 3.84
C GLN A 62 -16.12 10.84 3.82
N ALA A 63 -16.10 9.56 4.21
CA ALA A 63 -17.32 8.77 4.37
C ALA A 63 -18.13 9.19 5.60
N ALA A 64 -17.47 9.65 6.66
CA ALA A 64 -18.11 10.16 7.88
C ALA A 64 -18.51 11.64 7.79
N ALA A 65 -17.88 12.40 6.90
CA ALA A 65 -18.20 13.80 6.67
C ALA A 65 -19.43 13.96 5.73
N PRO A 66 -20.24 15.02 5.92
CA PRO A 66 -21.21 15.45 4.93
C PRO A 66 -20.52 15.83 3.61
N GLU A 67 -21.26 15.81 2.51
CA GLU A 67 -20.67 16.07 1.19
C GLU A 67 -20.28 17.55 1.08
N GLU A 68 -18.99 17.81 0.86
CA GLU A 68 -18.42 19.15 0.66
C GLU A 68 -18.85 19.66 -0.72
N THR A 69 -19.70 20.69 -0.76
CA THR A 69 -20.27 21.21 -2.01
C THR A 69 -19.43 22.34 -2.62
N GLY A 70 -18.52 22.96 -1.84
CA GLY A 70 -17.74 24.12 -2.26
C GLY A 70 -18.52 25.44 -2.31
N TRP A 71 -19.80 25.44 -1.92
CA TRP A 71 -20.63 26.65 -1.82
C TRP A 71 -20.54 27.24 -0.42
N ILE A 72 -20.03 28.46 -0.32
CA ILE A 72 -19.85 29.17 0.95
C ILE A 72 -21.04 30.11 1.15
N ARG A 73 -21.71 30.02 2.29
CA ARG A 73 -22.76 30.96 2.71
C ARG A 73 -22.22 31.88 3.81
N LEU A 74 -22.43 33.19 3.64
CA LEU A 74 -22.22 34.18 4.69
C LEU A 74 -23.47 34.25 5.57
N GLU A 75 -23.31 33.97 6.87
CA GLU A 75 -24.37 34.16 7.85
C GLU A 75 -24.56 35.65 8.18
N PRO A 76 -25.76 36.07 8.61
CA PRO A 76 -26.02 37.46 9.01
C PRO A 76 -25.10 37.98 10.12
N ALA A 77 -24.55 37.07 10.93
CA ALA A 77 -23.56 37.37 11.98
C ALA A 77 -22.11 37.49 11.45
N GLY A 78 -21.88 37.37 10.14
CA GLY A 78 -20.56 37.50 9.51
C GLY A 78 -19.73 36.22 9.43
N ARG A 79 -20.28 35.06 9.82
CA ARG A 79 -19.58 33.77 9.75
C ARG A 79 -19.73 33.14 8.37
N TYR A 80 -18.65 32.59 7.84
CA TYR A 80 -18.67 31.77 6.63
C TYR A 80 -18.88 30.30 7.00
N THR A 81 -19.94 29.70 6.47
CA THR A 81 -20.28 28.29 6.68
C THR A 81 -20.46 27.62 5.31
N GLU A 82 -19.93 26.41 5.14
CA GLU A 82 -20.12 25.64 3.92
C GLU A 82 -21.52 25.03 3.87
N VAL A 83 -22.17 25.06 2.71
CA VAL A 83 -23.46 24.40 2.53
C VAL A 83 -23.23 22.90 2.37
N GLU A 84 -23.60 22.14 3.38
CA GLU A 84 -23.53 20.68 3.38
C GLU A 84 -24.77 20.08 2.70
N LEU A 85 -24.58 19.25 1.67
CA LEU A 85 -25.68 18.41 1.16
C LEU A 85 -25.74 17.08 1.94
N PRO A 86 -26.97 16.59 2.22
CA PRO A 86 -27.13 15.25 2.76
C PRO A 86 -26.67 14.23 1.72
N LYS A 87 -25.60 13.50 2.06
CA LYS A 87 -25.05 12.44 1.21
C LYS A 87 -26.09 11.32 1.06
N PRO A 88 -26.53 10.96 -0.16
CA PRO A 88 -27.36 9.77 -0.35
C PRO A 88 -26.59 8.55 0.18
N SER A 89 -27.27 7.63 0.87
CA SER A 89 -26.65 6.47 1.49
C SER A 89 -25.99 5.59 0.43
N ALA A 90 -24.72 5.83 0.14
CA ALA A 90 -23.95 5.01 -0.77
C ALA A 90 -23.76 3.61 -0.14
N PRO A 91 -23.78 2.53 -0.95
CA PRO A 91 -23.45 1.21 -0.46
C PRO A 91 -22.07 1.24 0.22
N ALA A 92 -21.95 0.55 1.36
CA ALA A 92 -20.75 0.57 2.19
C ALA A 92 -19.49 0.38 1.32
N PRO A 93 -18.45 1.22 1.48
CA PRO A 93 -17.29 1.19 0.61
C PRO A 93 -16.67 -0.20 0.61
N ALA A 94 -16.29 -0.71 -0.57
CA ALA A 94 -15.74 -2.06 -0.74
C ALA A 94 -14.55 -2.36 0.21
N LEU A 95 -13.81 -1.32 0.62
CA LEU A 95 -12.75 -1.44 1.63
C LEU A 95 -13.25 -1.81 3.04
N ALA A 96 -14.45 -1.38 3.44
CA ALA A 96 -15.05 -1.75 4.73
C ALA A 96 -15.49 -3.21 4.75
N ALA A 97 -15.88 -3.76 3.60
CA ALA A 97 -16.17 -5.19 3.45
C ALA A 97 -14.88 -6.04 3.54
N ALA A 98 -13.76 -5.56 2.98
CA ALA A 98 -12.48 -6.26 3.00
C ALA A 98 -11.81 -6.33 4.39
N GLU A 99 -12.16 -5.45 5.33
CA GLU A 99 -11.65 -5.48 6.71
C GLU A 99 -12.27 -6.61 7.56
N ARG A 100 -13.31 -7.29 7.06
CA ARG A 100 -13.80 -8.54 7.66
C ARG A 100 -12.81 -9.68 7.37
N VAL A 101 -11.72 -9.71 8.13
CA VAL A 101 -10.82 -10.86 8.16
C VAL A 101 -11.61 -12.04 8.75
N PRO A 102 -11.87 -13.11 7.99
CA PRO A 102 -12.50 -14.29 8.57
C PRO A 102 -11.61 -14.83 9.69
N PRO A 103 -12.19 -15.27 10.83
CA PRO A 103 -11.40 -15.84 11.92
C PRO A 103 -10.54 -16.97 11.36
N ALA A 104 -9.25 -16.95 11.72
CA ALA A 104 -8.34 -18.00 11.28
C ALA A 104 -8.84 -19.34 11.82
N ILE A 105 -9.25 -20.25 10.93
CA ILE A 105 -9.61 -21.61 11.29
C ILE A 105 -8.35 -22.28 11.85
N GLU A 106 -8.32 -22.56 13.16
CA GLU A 106 -7.20 -23.26 13.80
C GLU A 106 -7.30 -24.76 13.48
N GLY A 107 -6.53 -25.24 12.50
CA GLY A 107 -6.35 -26.68 12.27
C GLY A 107 -5.39 -27.32 13.27
N PRO A 108 -5.43 -28.65 13.49
CA PRO A 108 -4.53 -29.34 14.41
C PRO A 108 -3.08 -29.25 13.91
N THR A 109 -2.23 -28.49 14.62
CA THR A 109 -0.81 -28.29 14.26
C THR A 109 0.11 -29.17 15.11
N SER A 110 0.94 -29.99 14.48
CA SER A 110 1.98 -30.77 15.16
C SER A 110 3.17 -29.88 15.59
N GLY A 111 3.93 -30.31 16.61
CA GLY A 111 4.99 -29.49 17.23
C GLY A 111 6.07 -28.94 16.27
N ARG A 112 6.38 -29.66 15.19
CA ARG A 112 7.34 -29.23 14.15
C ARG A 112 6.75 -28.18 13.21
N GLN A 113 5.43 -28.24 12.96
CA GLN A 113 4.71 -27.21 12.21
C GLN A 113 4.60 -25.90 13.01
N ARG A 114 4.59 -25.92 14.35
CA ARG A 114 4.58 -24.70 15.18
C ARG A 114 5.82 -23.82 14.98
N GLY A 115 7.00 -24.42 14.85
CA GLY A 115 8.25 -23.68 14.63
C GLY A 115 8.27 -22.96 13.28
N GLN A 116 7.93 -23.69 12.20
CA GLN A 116 7.86 -23.13 10.85
C GLN A 116 6.70 -22.13 10.68
N ALA A 117 5.56 -22.38 11.31
CA ALA A 117 4.41 -21.47 11.29
C ALA A 117 4.72 -20.15 12.01
N ARG A 118 5.54 -20.14 13.07
CA ARG A 118 5.97 -18.90 13.76
C ARG A 118 6.90 -18.06 12.89
N LEU A 119 7.88 -18.68 12.21
CA LEU A 119 8.76 -17.99 11.27
C LEU A 119 7.97 -17.42 10.09
N ARG A 120 7.05 -18.20 9.50
CA ARG A 120 6.12 -17.71 8.47
C ARG A 120 5.23 -16.59 9.00
N ARG A 121 4.68 -16.69 10.21
CA ARG A 121 3.90 -15.60 10.85
C ARG A 121 4.74 -14.38 11.20
N ALA A 122 6.04 -14.50 11.44
CA ALA A 122 6.91 -13.36 11.69
C ALA A 122 7.16 -12.59 10.38
N VAL A 123 7.48 -13.31 9.31
CA VAL A 123 7.69 -12.74 7.98
C VAL A 123 6.38 -12.20 7.38
N VAL A 124 5.30 -12.97 7.42
CA VAL A 124 3.98 -12.57 6.90
C VAL A 124 3.27 -11.61 7.84
N GLY A 125 3.40 -11.78 9.16
CA GLY A 125 2.77 -10.92 10.16
C GLY A 125 3.38 -9.52 10.22
N PHE A 126 4.64 -9.34 9.82
CA PHE A 126 5.18 -8.01 9.53
C PHE A 126 4.41 -7.31 8.39
N PHE A 127 4.00 -8.10 7.39
CA PHE A 127 3.27 -7.62 6.22
C PHE A 127 1.77 -7.42 6.48
N THR A 128 1.12 -8.23 7.33
CA THR A 128 -0.33 -8.20 7.55
C THR A 128 -0.78 -7.49 8.83
N ARG A 129 0.07 -7.30 9.84
CA ARG A 129 -0.39 -6.61 11.06
C ARG A 129 -0.65 -5.13 10.79
N PRO A 130 -1.90 -4.64 10.94
CA PRO A 130 -2.12 -3.22 11.08
C PRO A 130 -1.43 -2.79 12.38
N ARG A 131 -0.40 -1.95 12.29
CA ARG A 131 -0.02 -1.17 13.46
C ARG A 131 -1.25 -0.32 13.81
N ALA A 132 -1.75 -0.57 15.03
CA ALA A 132 -2.77 0.20 15.73
C ALA A 132 -2.33 1.66 15.83
#